data_AF-A0A4R8SBZ3-F1
#
_entry.id   AF-A0A4R8SBZ3-F1
#
_cell.length_a   1.000
_cell.length_b   1.000
_cell.length_c   1.000
_cell.angle_alpha   90.00
_cell.angle_beta   90.00
_cell.angle_gamma   90.00
#
_symmetry.space_group_name_H-M   'P 1'
#
loop_
_entity.id
_entity.type
_entity.pdbx_description
1 polymer ?
#
loop_
_entity_poly.entity_id
_entity_poly.type
_entity_poly.pdbx_seq_one_letter_code
_entity_poly.pdbx_strand_id
1 'polypeptide(L)' 'MSSLSDRMRLAADIIDEAQAKYLDDYPWLTDELAAGWSAGGLRTFADQWERASDVSRSA' A
#
# COMPACT_ATOMS: atom_id res chain seq x y z
N MET A 1 -3.29 1.40 19.68
CA MET A 1 -3.58 0.81 18.35
C MET A 1 -2.88 1.65 17.30
N SER A 2 -2.26 1.05 16.28
CA SER A 2 -1.62 1.82 15.20
C SER A 2 -2.67 2.56 14.36
N SER A 3 -2.28 3.68 13.76
CA SER A 3 -3.19 4.49 12.95
C SER A 3 -3.58 3.77 11.65
N LEU A 4 -4.59 4.27 10.93
CA LEU A 4 -4.92 3.74 9.61
C LEU A 4 -3.76 3.97 8.62
N SER A 5 -3.11 5.13 8.63
CA SER A 5 -1.96 5.41 7.75
C SER A 5 -0.79 4.46 8.04
N ASP A 6 -0.48 4.18 9.31
CA ASP A 6 0.57 3.20 9.66
C ASP A 6 0.26 1.80 9.12
N ARG A 7 -0.99 1.36 9.26
CA ARG A 7 -1.42 0.05 8.75
C ARG A 7 -1.37 -0.02 7.23
N MET A 8 -1.67 1.08 6.52
CA MET A 8 -1.58 1.13 5.06
C MET A 8 -0.13 1.12 4.58
N ARG A 9 0.79 1.79 5.27
CA ARG A 9 2.24 1.74 4.97
C ARG A 9 2.78 0.32 5.17
N LEU A 10 2.43 -0.33 6.29
CA LEU A 10 2.81 -1.73 6.53
C LEU A 10 2.26 -2.66 5.44
N ALA A 11 0.99 -2.49 5.04
CA ALA A 11 0.41 -3.29 3.97
C ALA A 11 1.11 -3.08 2.63
N ALA A 12 1.54 -1.85 2.32
CA ALA A 12 2.28 -1.55 1.10
C ALA A 12 3.61 -2.32 1.04
N ASP A 13 4.36 -2.34 2.14
CA ASP A 13 5.65 -3.06 2.20
C ASP A 13 5.46 -4.57 2.04
N ILE A 14 4.40 -5.14 2.66
CA ILE A 14 4.04 -6.56 2.50
C ILE A 14 3.67 -6.87 1.04
N ILE A 15 2.91 -6.00 0.38
CA ILE A 15 2.52 -6.21 -1.02
C ILE A 15 3.73 -6.16 -1.95
N ASP A 16 4.66 -5.22 -1.74
CA ASP A 16 5.89 -5.15 -2.53
C ASP A 16 6.73 -6.43 -2.38
N GLU A 17 6.92 -6.92 -1.15
CA GLU A 17 7.64 -8.17 -0.88
C GLU A 17 6.96 -9.37 -1.54
N ALA A 18 5.63 -9.50 -1.36
CA ALA A 18 4.86 -10.60 -1.93
C ALA A 18 4.87 -10.57 -3.46
N GLN A 19 4.76 -9.39 -4.07
CA GLN A 19 4.79 -9.23 -5.51
C GLN A 19 6.17 -9.57 -6.08
N ALA A 20 7.25 -9.12 -5.45
CA ALA A 20 8.61 -9.46 -5.86
C ALA A 20 8.83 -10.97 -5.81
N LYS A 21 8.43 -11.62 -4.72
CA LYS A 21 8.55 -13.08 -4.59
C LYS A 21 7.70 -13.84 -5.61
N TYR A 22 6.46 -13.40 -5.84
CA TYR A 22 5.58 -14.06 -6.81
C TYR A 22 6.12 -13.99 -8.24
N LEU A 23 6.66 -12.83 -8.64
CA LEU A 23 7.23 -12.66 -9.99
C LEU A 23 8.56 -13.40 -10.17
N ASP A 24 9.32 -13.60 -9.09
CA ASP A 24 10.51 -14.45 -9.09
C ASP A 24 10.15 -15.93 -9.28
N ASP A 25 9.14 -16.42 -8.54
CA ASP A 25 8.70 -17.82 -8.60
C ASP A 25 7.88 -18.12 -9.87
N TYR A 26 7.12 -17.14 -10.39
CA TYR A 26 6.15 -17.28 -11.48
C TYR A 26 6.22 -16.14 -12.52
N PRO A 27 7.34 -15.98 -13.23
CA PRO A 27 7.55 -14.86 -14.15
C PRO A 27 6.61 -14.83 -15.37
N TRP A 28 5.86 -15.91 -15.63
CA TRP A 28 4.86 -15.97 -16.70
C TRP A 28 3.46 -15.51 -16.28
N LEU A 29 3.23 -15.18 -15.00
CA LEU A 29 1.93 -14.73 -14.46
C LEU A 29 1.87 -13.23 -14.18
N THR A 30 2.76 -12.44 -14.77
CA THR A 30 2.91 -10.99 -14.54
C THR A 30 1.61 -10.21 -14.78
N ASP A 31 0.84 -10.60 -15.81
CA ASP A 31 -0.38 -9.90 -16.21
C ASP A 31 -1.52 -10.05 -15.18
N GLU A 32 -1.54 -11.14 -14.40
CA GLU A 32 -2.58 -11.41 -13.40
C GLU A 32 -2.49 -10.46 -12.19
N LEU A 33 -1.32 -9.88 -11.93
CA LEU A 33 -1.08 -8.95 -10.82
C LEU A 33 -1.47 -7.50 -11.12
N ALA A 34 -1.74 -7.16 -12.39
CA ALA A 34 -1.94 -5.77 -12.80
C ALA A 34 -3.25 -5.12 -12.28
N ALA A 35 -4.22 -5.92 -11.80
CA ALA A 35 -5.55 -5.45 -11.41
C ALA A 35 -5.75 -5.18 -9.89
N GLY A 36 -4.73 -5.45 -9.06
CA GLY A 36 -4.81 -5.30 -7.60
C GLY A 36 -4.52 -3.89 -7.07
N TRP A 37 -4.77 -3.66 -5.78
CA TRP A 37 -4.25 -2.49 -5.07
C TRP A 37 -2.71 -2.57 -5.04
N SER A 38 -2.04 -1.59 -5.65
CA SER A 38 -0.59 -1.50 -5.64
C SER A 38 -0.07 -0.92 -4.33
N ALA A 39 1.16 -1.30 -3.95
CA ALA A 39 1.85 -0.70 -2.81
C ALA A 39 1.95 0.84 -2.93
N GLY A 40 2.17 1.35 -4.15
CA GLY A 40 2.15 2.80 -4.43
C GLY A 40 0.79 3.45 -4.14
N GLY A 41 -0.31 2.78 -4.49
CA GLY A 41 -1.66 3.24 -4.18
C GLY A 41 -1.92 3.32 -2.67
N LEU A 42 -1.46 2.32 -1.91
CA LEU A 42 -1.57 2.31 -0.45
C LEU A 42 -0.76 3.42 0.22
N ARG A 43 0.48 3.66 -0.22
CA ARG A 43 1.31 4.76 0.29
C ARG A 43 0.67 6.12 0.02
N THR A 44 0.18 6.33 -1.21
CA THR A 44 -0.52 7.55 -1.58
C THR A 44 -1.76 7.78 -0.70
N PHE A 45 -2.55 6.74 -0.47
CA PHE A 45 -3.71 6.82 0.43
C PHE A 45 -3.29 7.19 1.85
N ALA A 46 -2.26 6.55 2.40
CA ALA A 46 -1.76 6.80 3.74
C ALA A 46 -1.38 8.29 3.94
N ASP A 47 -0.70 8.88 2.97
CA ASP A 47 -0.29 10.28 3.01
C ASP A 47 -1.48 11.24 2.94
N GLN A 48 -2.47 10.95 2.08
CA GLN A 48 -3.68 11.79 2.01
C GLN A 48 -4.53 11.68 3.28
N TRP A 49 -4.60 10.48 3.86
CA TRP A 49 -5.29 10.26 5.13
C TRP A 49 -4.65 11.07 6.27
N GLU A 50 -3.32 11.05 6.37
CA GLU A 50 -2.58 11.79 7.40
C GLU A 50 -2.80 13.29 7.27
N ARG A 51 -2.69 13.84 6.05
CA ARG A 51 -2.99 15.26 5.77
C ARG A 51 -4.42 15.64 6.15
N ALA A 52 -5.40 14.83 5.77
CA ALA A 52 -6.81 15.10 6.11
C ALA A 52 -7.07 15.03 7.62
N SER A 53 -6.42 14.09 8.30
CA SER A 53 -6.55 13.91 9.76
C SER A 53 -5.98 15.09 10.54
N ASP A 54 -4.88 15.67 10.06
CA ASP A 54 -4.25 16.84 10.69
C ASP A 54 -5.05 18.12 10.50
N VAL A 55 -5.68 18.28 9.32
CA VAL A 55 -6.63 19.37 9.05
C VAL A 55 -7.83 19.30 10.00
N SER A 56 -8.41 18.11 10.20
CA SER A 56 -9.54 17.92 11.12
C SER A 56 -9.21 18.14 12.60
N ARG A 57 -7.96 17.98 13.02
CA ARG A 57 -7.56 18.23 14.44
C ARG A 57 -7.23 19.70 14.72
N SER A 58 -6.95 20.48 13.68
CA SER A 58 -6.56 21.88 13.80
C SER A 58 -7.73 22.86 13.63
N ALA A 59 -8.94 22.33 13.34
CA ALA A 59 -10.19 23.06 13.19
C ALA A 59 -11.06 22.94 14.45
#